data_AF-A0AAU7CB29-F1
#
_entry.id   AF-A0AAU7CB29-F1
#
_cell.length_a   1.000
_cell.length_b   1.000
_cell.length_c   1.000
_cell.angle_alpha   90.00
_cell.angle_beta   90.00
_cell.angle_gamma   90.00
#
_symmetry.space_group_name_H-M   'P 1'
#
loop_
_entity.id
_entity.type
_entity.pdbx_description
1 polymer ?
#
loop_
_entity_poly.entity_id
_entity_poly.type
_entity_poly.pdbx_seq_one_letter_code
_entity_poly.pdbx_strand_id
1 'polypeptide(L)'
;MSTRQMMVAVAVVAVALGGGPAIGRLRRVCIDRANPHYLMSALCGNEYTLFHERATTCRKWESERIPWDLVTEEAETLRLCPDQRDAPAIGSWIKQADGWERAALTARSADTRQYRKARIYDLWGLWAYIDFLVSIDPFNQGNEIAPLSLLVLFCPFWLGLRATRKAMSRLLRPAPE
;
A
#
# COMPACT_ATOMS: atom_id res chain seq x y z
N MET A 1 12.43 -46.79 -18.53
CA MET A 1 12.09 -45.36 -18.32
C MET A 1 10.99 -45.01 -19.32
N SER A 2 9.80 -44.62 -18.86
CA SER A 2 8.65 -44.35 -19.73
C SER A 2 8.63 -42.90 -20.21
N THR A 3 7.94 -42.61 -21.33
CA THR A 3 7.74 -41.24 -21.85
C THR A 3 7.16 -40.28 -20.81
N ARG A 4 6.30 -40.77 -19.89
CA ARG A 4 5.82 -39.99 -18.74
C ARG A 4 6.93 -39.58 -17.79
N GLN A 5 7.86 -40.48 -17.45
CA GLN A 5 8.99 -40.16 -16.56
C GLN A 5 9.96 -39.18 -17.21
N MET A 6 10.14 -39.26 -18.53
CA MET A 6 10.99 -38.33 -19.28
C MET A 6 10.37 -36.93 -19.37
N MET A 7 9.05 -36.82 -19.60
CA MET A 7 8.35 -35.54 -19.57
C MET A 7 8.41 -34.86 -18.20
N VAL A 8 8.25 -35.64 -17.11
CA VAL A 8 8.39 -35.12 -15.74
C VAL A 8 9.82 -34.64 -15.49
N ALA A 9 10.85 -35.40 -15.89
CA ALA A 9 12.24 -35.00 -15.72
C ALA A 9 12.57 -33.71 -16.50
N VAL A 10 12.10 -33.57 -17.74
CA VAL A 10 12.30 -32.35 -18.53
C VAL A 10 11.58 -31.15 -17.91
N ALA A 11 10.36 -31.33 -17.41
CA ALA A 11 9.63 -30.27 -16.72
C ALA A 11 10.35 -29.81 -15.44
N VAL A 12 10.85 -30.76 -14.64
CA VAL A 12 11.63 -30.46 -13.43
C VAL A 12 12.93 -29.76 -13.77
N VAL A 13 13.66 -30.20 -14.79
CA VAL A 13 14.91 -29.57 -15.24
C VAL A 13 14.67 -28.17 -15.81
N ALA A 14 13.58 -27.96 -16.57
CA ALA A 14 13.22 -26.64 -17.10
C ALA A 14 12.85 -25.65 -15.97
N VAL A 15 12.12 -26.11 -14.94
CA VAL A 15 11.80 -25.30 -13.76
C VAL A 15 13.05 -25.03 -12.91
N ALA A 16 13.92 -26.04 -12.73
CA ALA A 16 15.16 -25.90 -11.96
C ALA A 16 16.18 -24.95 -12.63
N LEU A 17 16.26 -24.97 -13.97
CA LEU A 17 17.22 -24.14 -14.72
C LEU A 17 16.68 -22.72 -15.02
N GLY A 18 15.36 -22.53 -15.14
CA GLY A 18 14.76 -21.24 -15.55
C GLY A 18 13.93 -20.52 -14.49
N GLY A 19 13.37 -21.25 -13.52
CA GLY A 19 12.40 -20.72 -12.55
C GLY A 19 13.01 -19.72 -11.57
N GLY A 20 14.11 -20.08 -10.91
CA GLY A 20 14.78 -19.23 -9.92
C GLY A 20 15.16 -17.84 -10.47
N PRO A 21 15.88 -17.75 -11.61
CA PRO A 21 16.20 -16.46 -12.23
C PRO A 21 14.96 -15.66 -12.66
N ALA A 22 13.90 -16.30 -13.16
CA ALA A 22 12.67 -15.64 -13.58
C ALA A 22 11.90 -15.05 -12.38
N ILE A 23 11.80 -15.80 -11.29
CA ILE A 23 11.18 -15.35 -10.03
C ILE A 23 11.98 -14.24 -9.38
N GLY A 24 13.32 -14.35 -9.40
CA GLY A 24 14.21 -13.29 -8.94
C GLY A 24 14.10 -12.01 -9.78
N ARG A 25 13.82 -12.11 -11.09
CA ARG A 25 13.52 -10.95 -11.95
C ARG A 25 12.15 -10.35 -11.63
N LEU A 26 11.11 -11.19 -11.49
CA LEU A 26 9.76 -10.72 -11.17
C LEU A 26 9.72 -10.02 -9.81
N ARG A 27 10.38 -10.60 -8.79
CA ARG A 27 10.52 -9.98 -7.47
C ARG A 27 11.20 -8.61 -7.56
N ARG A 28 12.28 -8.48 -8.33
CA ARG A 28 12.96 -7.19 -8.54
C ARG A 28 12.02 -6.17 -9.19
N VAL A 29 11.33 -6.54 -10.26
CA VAL A 29 10.36 -5.65 -10.92
C VAL A 29 9.26 -5.19 -9.96
N CYS A 30 8.78 -6.07 -9.09
CA CYS A 30 7.79 -5.72 -8.07
C CYS A 30 8.34 -4.74 -7.04
N ILE A 31 9.55 -4.97 -6.52
CA ILE A 31 10.24 -4.05 -5.60
C ILE A 31 10.47 -2.68 -6.26
N ASP A 32 10.96 -2.67 -7.49
CA ASP A 32 11.23 -1.45 -8.25
C ASP A 32 9.95 -0.63 -8.48
N ARG A 33 8.79 -1.30 -8.60
CA ARG A 33 7.48 -0.64 -8.67
C ARG A 33 6.94 -0.21 -7.31
N ALA A 34 7.27 -0.92 -6.23
CA ALA A 34 6.84 -0.56 -4.88
C ALA A 34 7.60 0.68 -4.34
N ASN A 35 8.89 0.79 -4.64
CA ASN A 35 9.78 1.82 -4.10
C ASN A 35 9.29 3.27 -4.30
N PRO A 36 8.85 3.70 -5.51
CA PRO A 36 8.30 5.05 -5.69
C PRO A 36 7.06 5.32 -4.84
N HIS A 37 6.24 4.30 -4.60
CA HIS A 37 5.05 4.43 -3.75
C HIS A 37 5.41 4.53 -2.27
N TYR A 38 6.44 3.81 -1.80
CA TYR A 38 6.98 4.00 -0.45
C TYR A 38 7.58 5.39 -0.25
N LEU A 39 8.36 5.87 -1.23
CA LEU A 39 8.92 7.22 -1.18
C LEU A 39 7.81 8.28 -1.12
N MET A 40 6.79 8.15 -1.97
CA MET A 40 5.66 9.08 -1.96
C MET A 40 4.86 9.01 -0.65
N SER A 41 4.66 7.80 -0.11
CA SER A 41 4.04 7.61 1.21
C SER A 41 4.82 8.35 2.31
N ALA A 42 6.15 8.20 2.35
CA ALA A 42 7.00 8.90 3.31
C ALA A 42 6.92 10.43 3.16
N LEU A 43 6.95 10.94 1.93
CA LEU A 43 6.81 12.37 1.66
C LEU A 43 5.45 12.90 2.14
N CYS A 44 4.34 12.23 1.78
CA CYS A 44 3.00 12.60 2.24
C CYS A 44 2.84 12.49 3.77
N GLY A 45 3.50 11.52 4.41
CA GLY A 45 3.53 11.40 5.87
C GLY A 45 4.25 12.57 6.54
N ASN A 46 5.37 13.02 5.98
CA ASN A 46 6.09 14.21 6.46
C ASN A 46 5.26 15.49 6.25
N GLU A 47 4.61 15.63 5.10
CA GLU A 47 3.69 16.74 4.83
C GLU A 47 2.52 16.77 5.83
N TYR A 48 1.93 15.61 6.14
CA TYR A 48 0.89 15.51 7.16
C TYR A 48 1.36 16.06 8.51
N THR A 49 2.54 15.62 8.99
CA THR A 49 3.11 16.09 10.26
C THR A 49 3.31 17.59 10.24
N LEU A 50 3.95 18.12 9.18
CA LEU A 50 4.19 19.56 9.04
C LEU A 50 2.88 20.37 9.05
N PHE A 51 1.87 19.94 8.29
CA PHE A 51 0.59 20.65 8.22
C PHE A 51 -0.17 20.57 9.54
N HIS A 52 -0.16 19.42 10.20
CA HIS A 52 -0.79 19.26 11.50
C HIS A 52 -0.11 20.12 12.58
N GLU A 53 1.23 20.20 12.59
CA GLU A 53 2.00 21.10 13.46
C GLU A 53 1.67 22.57 13.20
N ARG A 54 1.54 22.98 11.93
CA ARG A 54 1.13 24.34 11.59
C ARG A 54 -0.30 24.65 12.06
N ALA A 55 -1.21 23.68 11.93
CA ALA A 55 -2.58 23.82 12.44
C ALA A 55 -2.60 24.01 13.96
N THR A 56 -1.81 23.21 14.70
CA THR A 56 -1.72 23.35 16.16
C THR A 56 -1.05 24.66 16.58
N THR A 57 0.00 25.11 15.88
CA THR A 57 0.61 26.42 16.13
C THR A 57 -0.38 27.55 15.88
N CYS A 58 -1.16 27.52 14.81
CA CYS A 58 -2.22 28.52 14.56
C CYS A 58 -3.26 28.55 15.70
N ARG A 59 -3.74 27.38 16.16
CA ARG A 59 -4.68 27.29 17.30
C ARG A 59 -4.06 27.85 18.58
N LYS A 60 -2.78 27.56 18.82
CA LYS A 60 -2.04 28.08 19.97
C LYS A 60 -1.93 29.61 19.90
N TRP A 61 -1.55 30.16 18.76
CA TRP A 61 -1.43 31.61 18.57
C TRP A 61 -2.76 32.33 18.74
N GLU A 62 -3.87 31.74 18.28
CA GLU A 62 -5.21 32.24 18.57
C GLU A 62 -5.46 32.29 20.09
N SER A 63 -5.15 31.21 20.81
CA SER A 63 -5.34 31.17 22.28
C SER A 63 -4.46 32.16 23.05
N GLU A 64 -3.27 32.44 22.53
CA GLU A 64 -2.32 33.43 23.05
C GLU A 64 -2.64 34.86 22.59
N ARG A 65 -3.69 35.03 21.77
CA ARG A 65 -4.12 36.30 21.18
C ARG A 65 -3.01 36.99 20.39
N ILE A 66 -2.18 36.20 19.70
CA ILE A 66 -1.14 36.73 18.83
C ILE A 66 -1.81 37.47 17.66
N PRO A 67 -1.43 38.73 17.39
CA PRO A 67 -2.05 39.51 16.34
C PRO A 67 -1.80 38.88 14.96
N TRP A 68 -2.83 38.84 14.11
CA TRP A 68 -2.72 38.26 12.76
C TRP A 68 -1.68 38.96 11.89
N ASP A 69 -1.53 40.28 12.06
CA ASP A 69 -0.63 41.18 11.35
C ASP A 69 0.81 41.19 11.88
N LEU A 70 1.15 40.30 12.83
CA LEU A 70 2.51 40.16 13.33
C LEU A 70 3.53 39.91 12.19
N VAL A 71 4.49 40.82 12.00
CA VAL A 71 5.46 40.72 10.91
C VAL A 71 6.66 39.87 11.34
N THR A 72 6.51 38.55 11.28
CA THR A 72 7.59 37.58 11.50
C THR A 72 7.58 36.52 10.39
N GLU A 73 8.73 35.93 10.10
CA GLU A 73 8.86 34.86 9.09
C GLU A 73 7.95 33.65 9.41
N GLU A 74 7.81 33.32 10.70
CA GLU A 74 6.92 32.26 11.15
C GLU A 74 5.45 32.61 10.89
N ALA A 75 5.03 33.85 11.18
CA ALA A 75 3.68 34.31 10.91
C ALA A 75 3.38 34.29 9.40
N GLU A 76 4.31 34.76 8.58
CA GLU A 76 4.19 34.69 7.11
C GLU A 76 4.05 33.26 6.63
N THR A 77 4.88 32.35 7.14
CA THR A 77 4.82 30.91 6.82
C THR A 77 3.47 30.30 7.19
N LEU A 78 2.93 30.63 8.38
CA LEU A 78 1.64 30.13 8.82
C LEU A 78 0.48 30.68 8.00
N ARG A 79 0.58 31.91 7.47
CA ARG A 79 -0.42 32.51 6.57
C ARG A 79 -0.42 31.91 5.16
N LEU A 80 0.67 31.29 4.73
CA LEU A 80 0.74 30.61 3.42
C LEU A 80 -0.15 29.36 3.42
N CYS A 81 -1.45 29.52 3.17
CA CYS A 81 -2.37 28.39 3.08
C CYS A 81 -1.93 27.48 1.93
N PRO A 82 -1.79 26.15 2.14
CA PRO A 82 -1.39 25.22 1.09
C PRO A 82 -2.44 25.12 -0.02
N ASP A 83 -3.71 25.42 0.30
CA ASP A 83 -4.76 25.60 -0.69
C ASP A 83 -5.12 27.09 -0.78
N GLN A 84 -4.55 27.79 -1.76
CA GLN A 84 -4.75 29.23 -1.95
C GLN A 84 -6.21 29.61 -2.22
N ARG A 85 -7.04 28.66 -2.70
CA ARG A 85 -8.46 28.89 -2.92
C ARG A 85 -9.24 29.04 -1.60
N ASP A 86 -8.74 28.41 -0.56
CA ASP A 86 -9.35 28.37 0.78
C ASP A 86 -8.65 29.31 1.76
N ALA A 87 -7.70 30.11 1.29
CA ALA A 87 -7.06 31.12 2.11
C ALA A 87 -8.14 32.06 2.68
N PRO A 88 -8.12 32.32 4.00
CA PRO A 88 -9.17 33.12 4.61
C PRO A 88 -9.13 34.55 4.05
N ALA A 89 -10.26 35.02 3.53
CA ALA A 89 -10.39 36.37 2.96
C ALA A 89 -10.13 37.50 3.99
N ILE A 90 -10.26 37.18 5.28
CA ILE A 90 -9.96 38.06 6.41
C ILE A 90 -9.03 37.28 7.35
N GLY A 91 -7.99 37.93 7.83
CA GLY A 91 -6.98 37.33 8.69
C GLY A 91 -7.54 36.70 9.95
N SER A 92 -7.32 35.40 10.12
CA SER A 92 -7.80 34.63 11.28
C SER A 92 -6.99 33.35 11.47
N TRP A 93 -6.33 33.21 12.62
CA TRP A 93 -5.52 32.02 12.92
C TRP A 93 -6.38 30.77 13.00
N ILE A 94 -7.60 30.84 13.53
CA ILE A 94 -8.49 29.68 13.58
C ILE A 94 -8.89 29.19 12.19
N LYS A 95 -9.24 30.10 11.26
CA LYS A 95 -9.55 29.71 9.87
C LYS A 95 -8.34 29.14 9.15
N GLN A 96 -7.16 29.70 9.42
CA GLN A 96 -5.91 29.21 8.87
C GLN A 96 -5.58 27.81 9.41
N ALA A 97 -5.82 27.56 10.69
CA ALA A 97 -5.66 26.23 11.29
C ALA A 97 -6.55 25.17 10.60
N ASP A 98 -7.80 25.53 10.27
CA ASP A 98 -8.71 24.63 9.55
C ASP A 98 -8.24 24.34 8.11
N GLY A 99 -7.63 25.33 7.45
CA GLY A 99 -6.97 25.12 6.15
C GLY A 99 -5.82 24.12 6.24
N TRP A 100 -4.93 24.31 7.21
CA TRP A 100 -3.82 23.39 7.47
C TRP A 100 -4.29 21.98 7.85
N GLU A 101 -5.31 21.85 8.69
CA GLU A 101 -5.85 20.54 9.10
C GLU A 101 -6.45 19.79 7.91
N ARG A 102 -7.18 20.46 7.03
CA ARG A 102 -7.72 19.84 5.80
C ARG A 102 -6.61 19.39 4.85
N ALA A 103 -5.55 20.18 4.72
CA ALA A 103 -4.37 19.79 3.96
C ALA A 103 -3.66 18.58 4.58
N ALA A 104 -3.52 18.55 5.91
CA ALA A 104 -2.99 17.42 6.64
C ALA A 104 -3.80 16.14 6.36
N LEU A 105 -5.12 16.19 6.48
CA LEU A 105 -5.98 15.04 6.20
C LEU A 105 -5.86 14.54 4.76
N THR A 106 -5.71 15.45 3.80
CA THR A 106 -5.45 15.11 2.40
C THR A 106 -4.11 14.39 2.25
N ALA A 107 -3.05 14.90 2.86
CA ALA A 107 -1.72 14.28 2.85
C ALA A 107 -1.73 12.89 3.49
N ARG A 108 -2.41 12.72 4.64
CA ARG A 108 -2.58 11.41 5.30
C ARG A 108 -3.35 10.40 4.46
N SER A 109 -4.38 10.85 3.75
CA SER A 109 -5.13 10.00 2.81
C SER A 109 -4.24 9.57 1.63
N ALA A 110 -3.44 10.50 1.09
CA ALA A 110 -2.48 10.20 0.04
C ALA A 110 -1.41 9.21 0.51
N ASP A 111 -0.83 9.40 1.69
CA ASP A 111 0.11 8.48 2.34
C ASP A 111 -0.47 7.06 2.41
N THR A 112 -1.63 6.91 3.06
CA THR A 112 -2.31 5.61 3.21
C THR A 112 -2.54 4.92 1.86
N ARG A 113 -2.96 5.70 0.85
CA ARG A 113 -3.19 5.18 -0.51
C ARG A 113 -1.89 4.72 -1.18
N GLN A 114 -0.81 5.47 -1.05
CA GLN A 114 0.48 5.12 -1.65
C GLN A 114 1.12 3.93 -0.94
N TYR A 115 1.10 3.92 0.39
CA TYR A 115 1.53 2.77 1.18
C TYR A 115 0.77 1.49 0.78
N ARG A 116 -0.56 1.57 0.64
CA ARG A 116 -1.37 0.43 0.18
C ARG A 116 -0.96 -0.05 -1.22
N LYS A 117 -0.68 0.87 -2.15
CA LYS A 117 -0.19 0.50 -3.49
C LYS A 117 1.18 -0.20 -3.41
N ALA A 118 2.11 0.32 -2.62
CA ALA A 118 3.42 -0.31 -2.41
C ALA A 118 3.26 -1.74 -1.87
N ARG A 119 2.41 -1.93 -0.85
CA ARG A 119 2.11 -3.24 -0.26
C ARG A 119 1.50 -4.23 -1.27
N ILE A 120 0.68 -3.75 -2.19
CA ILE A 120 0.15 -4.60 -3.27
C ILE A 120 1.31 -5.10 -4.13
N TYR A 121 2.21 -4.23 -4.59
CA TYR A 121 3.36 -4.65 -5.40
C TYR A 121 4.29 -5.61 -4.67
N ASP A 122 4.57 -5.38 -3.39
CA ASP A 122 5.35 -6.31 -2.56
C ASP A 122 4.68 -7.67 -2.44
N LEU A 123 3.36 -7.70 -2.25
CA LEU A 123 2.61 -8.94 -2.16
C LEU A 123 2.70 -9.72 -3.48
N TRP A 124 2.57 -9.05 -4.63
CA TRP A 124 2.77 -9.67 -5.95
C TRP A 124 4.19 -10.22 -6.13
N GLY A 125 5.21 -9.51 -5.62
CA GLY A 125 6.60 -9.98 -5.63
C GLY A 125 6.84 -11.19 -4.71
N LEU A 126 6.09 -11.27 -3.61
CA LEU A 126 6.14 -12.38 -2.65
C LEU A 126 5.43 -13.64 -3.19
N TRP A 127 4.30 -13.48 -3.89
CA TRP A 127 3.54 -14.60 -4.47
C TRP A 127 4.39 -15.46 -5.41
N ALA A 128 5.19 -14.83 -6.27
CA ALA A 128 6.09 -15.57 -7.15
C ALA A 128 7.15 -16.40 -6.40
N TYR A 129 7.56 -15.93 -5.21
CA TYR A 129 8.50 -16.63 -4.34
C TYR A 129 7.82 -17.77 -3.56
N ILE A 130 6.58 -17.58 -3.11
CA ILE A 130 5.79 -18.63 -2.44
C ILE A 130 5.44 -19.74 -3.44
N ASP A 131 4.97 -19.41 -4.64
CA ASP A 131 4.70 -20.38 -5.70
C ASP A 131 5.96 -21.17 -6.08
N PHE A 132 7.14 -20.51 -6.08
CA PHE A 132 8.42 -21.18 -6.26
C PHE A 132 8.72 -22.16 -5.12
N LEU A 133 8.60 -21.74 -3.87
CA LEU A 133 8.87 -22.61 -2.72
C LEU A 133 7.90 -23.80 -2.65
N VAL A 134 6.62 -23.58 -2.96
CA VAL A 134 5.61 -24.65 -3.05
C VAL A 134 5.89 -25.58 -4.24
N SER A 135 6.40 -25.07 -5.37
CA SER A 135 6.75 -25.89 -6.53
C SER A 135 8.11 -26.60 -6.40
N ILE A 136 8.99 -26.13 -5.52
CA ILE A 136 10.27 -26.80 -5.22
C ILE A 136 10.16 -27.80 -4.08
N ASP A 137 9.07 -27.80 -3.29
CA ASP A 137 8.98 -28.64 -2.10
C ASP A 137 9.39 -30.10 -2.40
N PRO A 138 10.56 -30.55 -1.89
CA PRO A 138 11.12 -31.86 -2.19
C PRO A 138 10.45 -32.88 -1.27
N PHE A 139 9.18 -33.20 -1.50
CA PHE A 139 8.50 -34.30 -0.82
C PHE A 139 8.98 -35.66 -1.32
N ASN A 140 10.22 -36.00 -0.95
CA ASN A 140 10.63 -37.38 -0.84
C ASN A 140 11.43 -37.70 0.44
N GLN A 141 11.53 -36.79 1.42
CA GLN A 141 12.16 -37.08 2.72
C GLN A 141 11.40 -36.46 3.91
N GLY A 142 10.36 -37.16 4.38
CA GLY A 142 10.20 -37.46 5.82
C GLY A 142 9.72 -36.40 6.82
N ASN A 143 8.98 -35.35 6.43
CA ASN A 143 8.33 -34.46 7.41
C ASN A 143 6.82 -34.34 7.17
N GLU A 144 6.04 -35.17 7.86
CA GLU A 144 4.59 -35.34 7.65
C GLU A 144 3.70 -34.19 8.19
N ILE A 145 4.26 -33.15 8.83
CA ILE A 145 3.44 -32.16 9.58
C ILE A 145 3.53 -30.72 9.03
N ALA A 146 4.52 -30.40 8.18
CA ALA A 146 4.71 -29.04 7.67
C ALA A 146 3.77 -28.61 6.51
N PRO A 147 3.36 -29.44 5.53
CA PRO A 147 2.62 -28.96 4.36
C PRO A 147 1.11 -28.80 4.61
N LEU A 148 0.54 -29.59 5.53
CA LEU A 148 -0.88 -29.57 5.82
C LEU A 148 -1.30 -28.30 6.56
N SER A 149 -0.46 -27.76 7.46
CA SER A 149 -0.77 -26.54 8.20
C SER A 149 -0.82 -25.29 7.31
N LEU A 150 0.02 -25.22 6.26
CA LEU A 150 -0.04 -24.16 5.25
C LEU A 150 -1.24 -24.34 4.31
N LEU A 151 -1.49 -25.54 3.79
CA LEU A 151 -2.68 -25.80 2.96
C LEU A 151 -4.00 -25.55 3.71
N VAL A 152 -4.06 -25.86 5.01
CA VAL A 152 -5.22 -25.61 5.88
C VAL A 152 -5.43 -24.11 6.15
N LEU A 153 -4.39 -23.27 6.10
CA LEU A 153 -4.53 -21.80 6.15
C LEU A 153 -4.95 -21.20 4.80
N PHE A 154 -4.51 -21.76 3.67
CA PHE A 154 -4.76 -21.22 2.34
C PHE A 154 -6.11 -21.64 1.72
N CYS A 155 -6.61 -22.85 2.04
CA CYS A 155 -7.87 -23.36 1.47
C CYS A 155 -9.11 -22.54 1.89
N PRO A 156 -9.29 -22.14 3.18
CA PRO A 156 -10.43 -21.31 3.59
C PRO A 156 -10.38 -19.91 2.99
N PHE A 157 -9.18 -19.34 2.85
CA PHE A 157 -8.99 -18.01 2.28
C PHE A 157 -9.32 -17.99 0.78
N TRP A 158 -8.87 -19.01 0.05
CA TRP A 158 -9.17 -19.15 -1.38
C TRP A 158 -10.65 -19.47 -1.65
N LEU A 159 -11.28 -20.29 -0.81
CA LEU A 159 -12.73 -20.56 -0.87
C LEU A 159 -13.57 -19.32 -0.50
N GLY A 160 -13.14 -18.52 0.48
CA GLY A 160 -13.78 -17.25 0.86
C GLY A 160 -13.74 -16.20 -0.25
N LEU A 161 -12.61 -16.06 -0.94
CA LEU A 161 -12.46 -15.18 -2.11
C LEU A 161 -13.30 -15.64 -3.32
N ARG A 162 -13.49 -16.95 -3.49
CA ARG A 162 -14.35 -17.49 -4.57
C ARG A 162 -15.83 -17.32 -4.27
N ALA A 163 -16.23 -17.47 -3.01
CA ALA A 163 -17.61 -17.28 -2.56
C ALA A 163 -18.06 -15.82 -2.70
N THR A 164 -17.22 -14.86 -2.29
CA THR A 164 -17.48 -13.42 -2.41
C THR A 164 -17.57 -12.96 -3.87
N ARG A 165 -16.71 -13.49 -4.76
CA ARG A 165 -16.77 -13.19 -6.19
C ARG A 165 -18.06 -13.71 -6.86
N LYS A 166 -18.54 -14.89 -6.45
CA LYS A 166 -19.84 -15.42 -6.91
C LYS A 166 -21.02 -14.61 -6.36
N ALA A 167 -20.97 -14.17 -5.10
CA ALA A 167 -22.00 -13.33 -4.50
C ALA A 167 -22.13 -11.97 -5.22
N MET A 168 -21.00 -11.30 -5.49
CA MET A 168 -20.97 -10.06 -6.27
C MET A 168 -21.52 -10.25 -7.69
N SER A 169 -21.18 -11.36 -8.36
CA SER A 169 -21.66 -11.63 -9.72
C SER A 169 -23.16 -11.89 -9.82
N ARG A 170 -23.83 -12.25 -8.71
CA ARG A 170 -25.28 -12.45 -8.65
C ARG A 170 -26.04 -11.16 -8.37
N LEU A 171 -25.47 -10.27 -7.56
CA LEU A 171 -26.03 -8.95 -7.28
C LEU A 171 -25.97 -7.99 -8.47
N LEU A 172 -25.08 -8.26 -9.43
CA LEU A 172 -24.88 -7.45 -10.64
C LEU A 172 -25.61 -8.00 -11.88
N ARG A 173 -26.48 -9.02 -11.74
CA ARG A 173 -27.33 -9.44 -12.86
C ARG A 173 -28.55 -8.51 -12.96
N PRO A 174 -28.76 -7.82 -14.10
CA PRO A 174 -30.01 -7.11 -14.35
C PRO A 174 -31.16 -8.12 -14.38
N ALA A 175 -32.33 -7.70 -13.87
CA ALA A 175 -33.53 -8.52 -13.84
C ALA A 175 -33.96 -8.92 -15.27
N PRO A 176 -34.44 -10.15 -15.49
CA PRO A 176 -34.94 -10.56 -16.79
C PRO A 176 -36.22 -9.79 -17.11
N GLU A 177 -36.25 -9.20 -18.31
CA GLU A 177 -37.43 -8.59 -18.93
C GLU A 177 -38.50 -9.63 -19.31
#